data_AF-A0A6V8SGP9-F1
#
_entry.id   AF-A0A6V8SGP9-F1
#
_cell.length_a   1.000
_cell.length_b   1.000
_cell.length_c   1.000
_cell.angle_alpha   90.00
_cell.angle_beta   90.00
_cell.angle_gamma   90.00
#
_symmetry.space_group_name_H-M   'P 1'
#
loop_
_entity.id
_entity.type
_entity.pdbx_description
1 polymer ?
#
loop_
_entity_poly.entity_id
_entity_poly.type
_entity_poly.pdbx_seq_one_letter_code
_entity_poly.pdbx_strand_id
1 'polypeptide(L)'
;MYVVAGRLDVFINSVKYELTKDDLMVINLNEVHSTQNLSMNNVIMGIPFVKYLNSLRLESAYKDWIYTDYSITYIEINNGFPDNKAFTKTFRDIYKVNPREYCKGFSNQCKNKLIV
;
A
#
# COMPACT_ATOMS: atom_id res chain seq x y z
N MET A 1 -2.90 4.28 11.50
CA MET A 1 -3.06 3.48 12.73
C MET A 1 -4.47 3.67 13.21
N TYR A 2 -5.22 2.59 13.35
CA TYR A 2 -6.62 2.60 13.79
C TYR A 2 -6.74 1.87 15.13
N VAL A 3 -7.44 2.47 16.09
CA VAL A 3 -7.65 1.92 17.43
C VAL A 3 -8.97 1.16 17.47
N VAL A 4 -8.88 -0.16 17.57
CA VAL A 4 -10.05 -1.06 17.63
C VAL A 4 -10.65 -1.09 19.05
N ALA A 5 -9.78 -1.00 20.06
CA ALA A 5 -10.18 -0.94 21.47
C ALA A 5 -9.05 -0.30 22.31
N GLY A 6 -9.43 0.30 23.43
CA GLY A 6 -8.50 0.88 24.41
C GLY A 6 -8.09 2.32 24.12
N ARG A 7 -6.93 2.74 24.65
CA ARG A 7 -6.37 4.09 24.54
C ARG A 7 -4.88 4.04 24.25
N LEU A 8 -4.44 4.69 23.18
CA LEU A 8 -3.07 4.68 22.70
C LEU A 8 -2.45 6.08 22.74
N ASP A 9 -1.24 6.19 23.30
CA ASP A 9 -0.42 7.39 23.18
C ASP A 9 0.54 7.23 22.00
N VAL A 10 0.49 8.16 21.06
CA VAL A 10 1.43 8.24 19.94
C VAL A 10 2.32 9.46 20.11
N PHE A 11 3.63 9.26 20.05
CA PHE A 11 4.61 10.33 20.14
C PHE A 11 5.23 10.56 18.76
N ILE A 12 5.09 11.77 18.22
CA ILE A 12 5.68 12.19 16.94
C ILE A 12 6.43 13.51 17.18
N ASN A 13 7.73 13.55 16.88
CA ASN A 13 8.57 14.74 17.10
C ASN A 13 8.43 15.35 18.52
N SER A 14 8.38 14.50 19.54
CA SER A 14 8.17 14.85 20.95
C SER A 14 6.78 15.39 21.30
N VAL A 15 5.85 15.49 20.34
CA VAL A 15 4.44 15.83 20.57
C VAL A 15 3.65 14.54 20.84
N LYS A 16 2.83 14.57 21.90
CA LYS A 16 1.96 13.47 22.30
C LYS A 16 0.56 13.65 21.69
N TYR A 17 0.06 12.58 21.07
CA TYR A 17 -1.30 12.46 20.56
C TYR A 17 -1.99 11.29 21.28
N GLU A 18 -3.16 11.55 21.85
CA GLU A 18 -3.97 10.50 22.49
C GLU A 18 -5.03 10.02 21.50
N LEU A 19 -5.07 8.72 21.25
CA LEU A 19 -6.07 8.06 20.40
C LEU A 19 -6.93 7.14 21.26
N THR A 20 -8.24 7.19 21.04
CA THR A 20 -9.25 6.35 21.68
C THR A 20 -9.91 5.44 20.65
N LYS A 21 -10.80 4.54 21.10
CA LYS A 21 -11.54 3.64 20.21
C LYS A 21 -12.18 4.42 19.05
N ASP A 22 -12.05 3.86 17.85
CA ASP A 22 -12.54 4.40 16.58
C ASP A 22 -11.75 5.58 16.01
N ASP A 23 -10.68 6.04 16.69
CA ASP A 23 -9.80 7.06 16.15
C ASP A 23 -8.83 6.48 15.09
N LEU A 24 -8.60 7.28 14.05
CA LEU A 24 -7.66 7.01 12.98
C LEU A 24 -6.56 8.08 12.96
N MET A 25 -5.31 7.65 13.07
CA MET A 25 -4.14 8.52 12.90
C MET A 25 -3.34 8.12 11.67
N VAL A 26 -3.09 9.09 10.78
CA VAL A 26 -2.16 8.93 9.65
C VAL A 26 -0.82 9.50 10.07
N ILE A 27 0.21 8.64 10.03
CA ILE A 27 1.58 9.02 10.36
C ILE A 27 2.41 8.94 9.08
N ASN A 28 3.18 9.99 8.82
CA ASN A 28 4.13 9.99 7.73
C ASN A 28 5.23 8.94 7.98
N LEU A 29 5.53 8.11 6.97
CA LEU A 29 6.53 7.04 7.08
C LEU A 29 7.96 7.55 7.35
N ASN A 30 8.25 8.79 6.95
CA ASN A 30 9.55 9.41 7.17
C ASN A 30 9.70 10.02 8.57
N GLU A 31 8.62 10.05 9.37
CA GLU A 31 8.67 10.55 10.74
C GLU A 31 8.83 9.41 11.73
N VAL A 32 9.85 9.53 12.57
CA VAL A 32 10.06 8.62 13.68
C VAL A 32 8.92 8.83 14.68
N HIS A 33 8.18 7.77 14.93
CA HIS A 33 7.06 7.75 15.86
C HIS A 33 7.22 6.58 16.81
N SER A 34 6.72 6.74 18.04
CA SER A 34 6.61 5.64 19.00
C SER A 34 5.18 5.56 19.53
N THR A 35 4.78 4.36 19.94
CA THR A 35 3.46 4.09 20.50
C THR A 35 3.61 3.53 21.89
N GLN A 36 2.92 4.11 22.86
CA GLN A 36 2.88 3.61 24.23
C GLN A 36 1.46 3.17 24.58
N ASN A 37 1.36 1.98 25.15
CA ASN A 37 0.09 1.41 25.57
C ASN A 37 -0.21 1.82 27.02
N LEU A 38 -1.33 2.49 27.23
CA LEU A 38 -1.78 2.93 28.55
C LEU A 38 -2.74 1.93 29.23
N SER A 39 -3.26 0.91 28.53
CA SER A 39 -4.23 -0.04 29.09
C SER A 39 -4.06 -1.48 28.60
N MET A 40 -4.33 -2.46 29.46
CA MET A 40 -4.16 -3.89 29.14
C MET A 40 -5.00 -4.40 27.94
N ASN A 41 -5.96 -3.61 27.43
CA ASN A 41 -6.91 -4.04 26.39
C ASN A 41 -6.77 -3.31 25.04
N ASN A 42 -5.60 -2.72 24.75
CA ASN A 42 -5.42 -2.04 23.47
C ASN A 42 -5.29 -3.02 22.29
N VAL A 43 -6.15 -2.86 21.28
CA VAL A 43 -6.01 -3.54 19.99
C VAL A 43 -5.81 -2.48 18.92
N ILE A 44 -4.65 -2.52 18.26
CA ILE A 44 -4.25 -1.57 17.22
C ILE A 44 -4.07 -2.29 15.88
N MET A 45 -4.62 -1.70 14.82
CA MET A 45 -4.32 -2.11 13.45
C MET A 45 -3.40 -1.07 12.80
N GLY A 46 -2.17 -1.50 12.50
CA GLY A 46 -1.14 -0.70 11.85
C GLY A 46 -0.84 -1.23 10.46
N ILE A 47 -1.33 -0.56 9.43
CA ILE A 47 -0.77 -0.68 8.07
C ILE A 47 -0.12 0.67 7.77
N PRO A 48 1.14 0.70 7.30
CA PRO A 48 1.71 1.92 6.79
C PRO A 48 0.81 2.46 5.67
N PHE A 49 0.41 3.73 5.74
CA PHE A 49 -0.54 4.31 4.79
C PHE A 49 -0.09 4.09 3.34
N VAL A 50 1.20 4.23 3.05
CA VAL A 50 1.77 3.98 1.71
C VAL A 50 1.54 2.53 1.26
N LYS A 51 1.61 1.54 2.16
CA LYS A 51 1.34 0.14 1.82
C LYS A 51 -0.13 -0.07 1.46
N TYR A 52 -1.05 0.53 2.22
CA TYR A 52 -2.48 0.48 1.93
C TYR A 52 -2.84 1.22 0.63
N LEU A 53 -2.31 2.43 0.46
CA LEU A 53 -2.51 3.22 -0.75
C LEU A 53 -1.99 2.47 -1.98
N ASN A 54 -0.79 1.89 -1.90
CA ASN A 54 -0.23 1.13 -3.00
C ASN A 54 -1.02 -0.16 -3.29
N SER A 55 -1.64 -0.82 -2.30
CA SER A 55 -2.51 -1.96 -2.58
C SER A 55 -3.78 -1.55 -3.35
N LEU A 56 -4.40 -0.42 -3.01
CA LEU A 56 -5.55 0.11 -3.76
C LEU A 56 -5.16 0.49 -5.19
N ARG A 57 -4.02 1.19 -5.36
CA ARG A 57 -3.48 1.54 -6.68
C ARG A 57 -3.21 0.29 -7.51
N LEU A 58 -2.66 -0.76 -6.90
CA LEU A 58 -2.36 -2.02 -7.58
C LEU A 58 -3.63 -2.77 -7.97
N GLU A 59 -4.67 -2.76 -7.14
CA GLU A 59 -5.96 -3.36 -7.48
C GLU A 59 -6.60 -2.69 -8.71
N SER A 60 -6.57 -1.35 -8.75
CA SER A 60 -7.04 -0.58 -9.90
C SER A 60 -6.19 -0.85 -11.15
N ALA A 61 -4.85 -0.79 -11.01
CA ALA A 61 -3.92 -1.07 -12.10
C ALA A 61 -4.09 -2.49 -12.66
N TYR A 62 -4.37 -3.47 -11.82
CA TYR A 62 -4.63 -4.83 -12.24
C TYR A 62 -5.88 -4.93 -13.12
N LYS A 63 -6.96 -4.20 -12.78
CA LYS A 63 -8.17 -4.15 -13.63
C LYS A 63 -7.85 -3.59 -15.01
N ASP A 64 -7.16 -2.45 -15.09
CA ASP A 64 -6.73 -1.89 -16.37
C ASP A 64 -5.84 -2.86 -17.15
N TRP A 65 -4.99 -3.60 -16.45
CA TRP A 65 -4.10 -4.57 -17.05
C TRP A 65 -4.79 -5.82 -17.59
N ILE A 66 -5.96 -6.20 -17.06
CA ILE A 66 -6.74 -7.33 -17.60
C ILE A 66 -7.69 -6.86 -18.72
N TYR A 67 -8.25 -5.65 -18.62
CA TYR A 67 -9.37 -5.22 -19.48
C TYR A 67 -9.04 -4.24 -20.60
N THR A 68 -7.82 -3.68 -20.64
CA THR A 68 -7.41 -2.72 -21.68
C THR A 68 -6.21 -3.23 -22.48
N ASP A 69 -5.78 -2.51 -23.51
CA ASP A 69 -4.54 -2.80 -24.24
C ASP A 69 -3.41 -1.82 -23.92
N TYR A 70 -3.53 -1.07 -22.82
CA TYR A 70 -2.51 -0.10 -22.41
C TYR A 70 -1.19 -0.78 -22.02
N SER A 71 -0.08 -0.08 -22.28
CA SER A 71 1.23 -0.51 -21.82
C SER A 71 1.29 -0.52 -20.29
N ILE A 72 2.10 -1.42 -19.72
CA ILE A 72 2.25 -1.50 -18.27
C ILE A 72 2.71 -0.17 -17.66
N THR A 73 3.62 0.53 -18.35
CA THR A 73 4.10 1.86 -17.94
C THR A 73 2.99 2.90 -17.89
N TYR A 74 2.08 2.90 -18.88
CA TYR A 74 0.93 3.81 -18.85
C TYR A 74 -0.01 3.48 -17.69
N ILE A 75 -0.29 2.20 -17.46
CA ILE A 75 -1.14 1.72 -16.36
C ILE A 75 -0.55 2.13 -15.01
N GLU A 76 0.76 1.95 -14.81
CA GLU A 76 1.48 2.33 -13.58
C GLU A 76 1.29 3.82 -13.26
N ILE A 77 1.54 4.68 -14.26
CA ILE A 77 1.44 6.13 -14.11
C ILE A 77 -0.01 6.55 -13.87
N ASN A 78 -0.95 6.05 -14.67
CA ASN A 78 -2.36 6.44 -14.61
C ASN A 78 -3.04 5.98 -13.31
N ASN A 79 -2.55 4.90 -12.69
CA ASN A 79 -3.00 4.43 -11.38
C ASN A 79 -2.21 5.05 -10.21
N GLY A 80 -1.39 6.06 -10.48
CA GLY A 80 -0.78 6.91 -9.45
C GLY A 80 0.44 6.31 -8.76
N PHE A 81 1.12 5.33 -9.37
CA PHE A 81 2.43 4.91 -8.87
C PHE A 81 3.46 6.01 -9.14
N PRO A 82 4.29 6.37 -8.13
CA PRO A 82 5.29 7.43 -8.29
C PRO A 82 6.43 7.01 -9.23
N ASP A 83 6.74 5.71 -9.29
CA ASP A 83 7.73 5.12 -10.17
C ASP A 83 7.49 3.61 -10.34
N ASN A 84 8.21 3.01 -11.30
CA ASN A 84 8.16 1.58 -11.59
C ASN A 84 8.67 0.69 -10.44
N LYS A 85 9.57 1.19 -9.58
CA LYS A 85 10.11 0.43 -8.45
C LYS A 85 9.02 0.23 -7.39
N ALA A 86 8.22 1.25 -7.11
CA ALA A 86 7.10 1.20 -6.19
C ALA A 86 6.03 0.23 -6.70
N PHE A 87 5.71 0.26 -8.00
CA PHE A 87 4.80 -0.70 -8.61
C PHE A 87 5.33 -2.13 -8.50
N THR A 88 6.54 -2.39 -9.01
CA THR A 88 7.13 -3.73 -9.03
C THR A 88 7.28 -4.32 -7.64
N LYS A 89 7.69 -3.50 -6.66
CA LYS A 89 7.78 -3.92 -5.26
C LYS A 89 6.40 -4.31 -4.72
N THR A 90 5.40 -3.44 -4.89
CA THR A 90 4.04 -3.71 -4.42
C THR A 90 3.45 -4.96 -5.09
N PHE A 91 3.64 -5.09 -6.41
CA PHE A 91 3.20 -6.24 -7.19
C PHE A 91 3.80 -7.53 -6.64
N ARG A 92 5.12 -7.55 -6.43
CA ARG A 92 5.82 -8.71 -5.87
C ARG A 92 5.41 -9.00 -4.43
N ASP A 93 5.16 -7.98 -3.62
CA ASP A 93 4.73 -8.16 -2.23
C ASP A 93 3.36 -8.85 -2.14
N ILE A 94 2.44 -8.55 -3.07
CA ILE A 94 1.08 -9.12 -3.12
C ILE A 94 1.05 -10.45 -3.88
N TYR A 95 1.50 -10.48 -5.14
CA TYR A 95 1.39 -11.65 -6.02
C TYR A 95 2.56 -12.62 -5.93
N LYS A 96 3.59 -12.30 -5.14
CA LYS A 96 4.80 -13.12 -4.92
C LYS A 96 5.67 -13.39 -6.16
N VAL A 97 5.31 -12.81 -7.30
CA VAL A 97 6.06 -12.85 -8.56
C VAL A 97 6.20 -11.43 -9.12
N ASN A 98 7.13 -11.22 -10.05
CA ASN A 98 7.24 -9.93 -10.76
C ASN A 98 6.19 -9.84 -11.89
N PRO A 99 5.80 -8.62 -12.33
CA PRO A 99 4.79 -8.45 -13.37
C PRO A 99 5.10 -9.19 -14.68
N ARG A 100 6.37 -9.19 -15.09
CA ARG A 100 6.81 -9.84 -16.33
C ARG A 100 6.65 -11.36 -16.29
N GLU A 101 6.90 -11.97 -15.15
CA GLU A 101 6.72 -13.40 -14.92
C GLU A 101 5.24 -13.76 -14.82
N TYR A 102 4.45 -12.93 -14.13
CA TYR A 102 2.99 -13.07 -14.07
C TYR A 102 2.39 -13.07 -15.50
N CYS A 103 2.84 -12.16 -16.38
CA CYS A 103 2.46 -12.14 -17.79
C CYS A 103 2.73 -13.43 -18.56
N LYS A 104 3.81 -14.15 -18.25
CA LYS A 104 4.19 -15.37 -19.00
C LYS A 104 3.22 -16.51 -18.73
N GLY A 105 2.57 -16.53 -17.56
CA GLY A 105 1.55 -17.52 -17.20
C GLY A 105 0.18 -17.29 -17.85
N PHE A 106 -0.09 -16.07 -18.34
CA PHE A 106 -1.34 -15.69 -18.99
C PHE A 106 -1.13 -15.44 -20.49
N SER A 107 -1.28 -16.51 -21.28
CA SER A 107 -1.07 -16.52 -22.73
C SER A 107 -2.09 -15.64 -23.48
N ASN A 108 -1.56 -14.87 -24.45
CA ASN A 108 -2.18 -14.02 -25.48
C ASN A 108 -2.53 -12.55 -25.15
N GLN A 109 -2.98 -12.16 -23.95
CA GLN A 109 -3.29 -10.75 -23.64
C GLN A 109 -2.08 -9.90 -23.19
N CYS A 110 -1.03 -10.52 -22.66
CA CYS A 110 0.11 -9.81 -22.08
C CYS A 110 1.31 -9.57 -23.02
N LYS A 111 1.30 -10.15 -24.23
CA LYS A 111 2.45 -10.09 -25.17
C LYS A 111 2.68 -8.70 -25.77
N ASN A 112 1.64 -7.87 -25.88
CA ASN A 112 1.72 -6.52 -26.47
C ASN A 112 1.99 -5.40 -25.43
N LYS A 113 2.04 -5.70 -24.13
CA LYS A 113 2.05 -4.68 -23.06
C LYS A 113 3.43 -4.38 -22.46
N LEU A 114 4.46 -5.08 -22.92
CA LEU A 114 5.83 -5.06 -22.37
C LEU A 114 6.82 -4.22 -23.20
N ILE A 115 6.33 -3.39 -24.11
CA ILE A 115 7.20 -2.55 -24.96
C ILE A 115 7.69 -1.36 -24.11
N VAL A 116 8.95 -1.42 -23.73
CA VAL A 116 9.83 -0.25 -23.50
C VAL A 116 10.77 -0.20 -24.69
#